data_AF-A0A7J2ZFX0-F1
#
_entry.id   AF-A0A7J2ZFX0-F1
#
_cell.length_a   1.000
_cell.length_b   1.000
_cell.length_c   1.000
_cell.angle_alpha   90.00
_cell.angle_beta   90.00
_cell.angle_gamma   90.00
#
_symmetry.space_group_name_H-M   'P 1'
#
loop_
_entity.id
_entity.type
_entity.pdbx_description
1 polymer ?
#
loop_
_entity_poly.entity_id
_entity_poly.type
_entity_poly.pdbx_seq_one_letter_code
_entity_poly.pdbx_strand_id
1 'polypeptide(L)'
;MRTGFREHLFAGFLLFFIMLLLLGVPKEVYITAVWFVVGAVLPDLDSPVSKPRRFMRLILLFVFLLVLLLLYPSILAVCVEVVGGCNQLPLIMVLLVFVAVGFVDMLIPGHRGFLHSLPAAALYGAGVCFLMWCFGMGVDSFWVGMWGLCGYASHLLVDFVGDAIPFK
;
A
#
# COMPACT_ATOMS: atom_id res chain seq x y z
N MET A 1 1.00 -9.51 -24.09
CA MET A 1 2.33 -9.72 -23.50
C MET A 1 2.20 -9.72 -21.98
N ARG A 2 2.31 -10.86 -21.27
CA ARG A 2 1.73 -10.98 -19.92
C ARG A 2 2.52 -11.69 -18.81
N THR A 3 3.77 -12.12 -18.97
CA THR A 3 4.40 -13.00 -17.94
C THR A 3 5.89 -12.78 -17.65
N GLY A 4 6.44 -11.58 -17.88
CA GLY A 4 7.86 -11.32 -17.53
C GLY A 4 8.15 -9.94 -16.95
N PHE A 5 7.39 -8.92 -17.34
CA PHE A 5 7.67 -7.55 -16.91
C PHE A 5 7.64 -7.39 -15.38
N ARG A 6 6.73 -8.10 -14.70
CA ARG A 6 6.54 -8.00 -13.25
C ARG A 6 7.61 -8.74 -12.47
N GLU A 7 7.98 -9.93 -12.95
CA GLU A 7 9.05 -10.75 -12.38
C GLU A 7 10.40 -10.05 -12.56
N HIS A 8 10.61 -9.37 -13.69
CA HIS A 8 11.84 -8.64 -13.99
C HIS A 8 11.92 -7.32 -13.22
N LEU A 9 10.80 -6.60 -13.03
CA LEU A 9 10.75 -5.41 -12.21
C LEU A 9 11.03 -5.74 -10.73
N PHE A 10 10.41 -6.81 -10.21
CA PHE A 10 10.65 -7.26 -8.85
C PHE A 10 12.08 -7.76 -8.64
N ALA A 11 12.61 -8.58 -9.56
CA ALA A 11 14.00 -9.02 -9.52
C ALA A 11 14.98 -7.85 -9.65
N GLY A 12 14.66 -6.86 -10.48
CA GLY A 12 15.43 -5.63 -10.64
C GLY A 12 15.45 -4.80 -9.35
N PHE A 13 14.31 -4.61 -8.69
CA PHE A 13 14.25 -3.92 -7.40
C PHE A 13 14.98 -4.69 -6.30
N LEU A 14 14.78 -6.01 -6.21
CA LEU A 14 15.44 -6.85 -5.22
C LEU A 14 16.96 -6.83 -5.41
N LEU A 15 17.42 -6.97 -6.66
CA LEU A 15 18.85 -6.91 -7.00
C LEU A 15 19.41 -5.50 -6.72
N PHE A 16 18.68 -4.43 -7.03
CA PHE A 16 19.07 -3.06 -6.71
C PHE A 16 19.26 -2.88 -5.20
N PHE A 17 18.31 -3.34 -4.37
CA PHE A 17 18.44 -3.28 -2.91
C PHE A 17 19.61 -4.12 -2.38
N ILE A 18 19.81 -5.33 -2.91
CA ILE A 18 20.95 -6.19 -2.56
C ILE A 18 22.27 -5.51 -2.96
N MET A 19 22.36 -4.93 -4.15
CA MET A 19 23.56 -4.24 -4.61
C MET A 19 23.83 -2.99 -3.78
N LEU A 20 22.81 -2.19 -3.46
CA LEU A 20 22.99 -1.08 -2.53
C LEU A 20 23.56 -1.60 -1.21
N LEU A 21 23.04 -2.70 -0.65
CA LEU A 21 23.48 -3.24 0.65
C LEU A 21 24.92 -3.73 0.61
N LEU A 22 25.30 -4.39 -0.48
CA LEU A 22 26.64 -4.94 -0.67
C LEU A 22 27.69 -3.85 -0.96
N LEU A 23 27.29 -2.72 -1.53
CA LEU A 23 28.20 -1.63 -1.91
C LEU A 23 28.51 -0.66 -0.75
N GLY A 24 27.99 -0.92 0.46
CA GLY A 24 28.25 -0.06 1.64
C GLY A 24 27.76 1.38 1.44
N VAL A 25 26.67 1.54 0.68
CA VAL A 25 26.09 2.85 0.38
C VAL A 25 25.61 3.50 1.69
N PRO A 26 25.61 4.84 1.83
CA PRO A 26 25.08 5.49 3.03
C PRO A 26 23.63 5.12 3.31
N LYS A 27 23.27 4.97 4.60
CA LYS A 27 21.93 4.57 5.06
C LYS A 27 20.81 5.44 4.46
N GLU A 28 21.12 6.71 4.23
CA GLU A 28 20.24 7.74 3.68
C GLU A 28 19.82 7.43 2.24
N VAL A 29 20.68 6.76 1.46
CA VAL A 29 20.37 6.38 0.07
C VAL A 29 19.38 5.23 0.01
N TYR A 30 19.43 4.28 0.95
CA TYR A 30 18.41 3.22 1.01
C TYR A 30 17.07 3.79 1.41
N ILE A 31 17.05 4.68 2.40
CA ILE A 31 15.83 5.29 2.90
C ILE A 31 15.17 6.09 1.78
N THR A 32 15.93 6.93 1.07
CA THR A 32 15.42 7.66 -0.11
C THR A 32 14.89 6.72 -1.20
N ALA A 33 15.63 5.65 -1.53
CA ALA A 33 15.21 4.66 -2.53
C ALA A 33 13.90 3.95 -2.15
N VAL A 34 13.75 3.53 -0.88
CA VAL A 34 12.51 2.91 -0.39
C VAL A 34 11.33 3.86 -0.58
N TRP A 35 11.44 5.10 -0.15
CA TRP A 35 10.34 6.05 -0.22
C TRP A 35 9.99 6.46 -1.66
N PHE A 36 10.97 6.50 -2.56
CA PHE A 36 10.74 6.64 -3.99
C PHE A 36 9.89 5.47 -4.54
N VAL A 37 10.28 4.22 -4.24
CA VAL A 37 9.56 3.02 -4.73
C VAL A 37 8.16 2.95 -4.16
N VAL A 38 8.01 3.19 -2.85
CA VAL A 38 6.69 3.24 -2.20
C VAL A 38 5.82 4.32 -2.85
N GLY A 39 6.40 5.50 -3.12
CA GLY A 39 5.69 6.59 -3.78
C GLY A 39 5.23 6.22 -5.18
N ALA A 40 6.07 5.54 -5.96
CA ALA A 40 5.75 5.09 -7.31
C ALA A 40 4.68 3.97 -7.35
N VAL A 41 4.49 3.22 -6.27
CA VAL A 41 3.49 2.14 -6.18
C VAL A 41 2.19 2.63 -5.54
N LEU A 42 2.22 3.70 -4.74
CA LEU A 42 1.05 4.16 -3.97
C LEU A 42 -0.20 4.48 -4.83
N PRO A 43 -0.09 5.12 -6.02
CA PRO A 43 -1.26 5.44 -6.83
C PRO A 43 -1.99 4.19 -7.36
N ASP A 44 -1.29 3.06 -7.50
CA ASP A 44 -1.89 1.79 -7.92
C ASP A 44 -2.92 1.27 -6.90
N LEU A 45 -2.91 1.74 -5.65
CA LEU A 45 -3.90 1.35 -4.64
C LEU A 45 -5.33 1.71 -5.04
N ASP A 46 -5.51 2.76 -5.85
CA ASP A 46 -6.83 3.17 -6.33
C ASP A 46 -7.36 2.22 -7.43
N SER A 47 -6.47 1.53 -8.15
CA SER A 47 -6.90 0.66 -9.24
C SER A 47 -7.60 -0.61 -8.72
N PRO A 48 -8.87 -0.87 -9.12
CA PRO A 48 -9.65 -2.01 -8.60
C PRO A 48 -9.06 -3.38 -8.94
N VAL A 49 -8.17 -3.43 -9.94
CA VAL A 49 -7.56 -4.67 -10.42
C VAL A 49 -6.10 -4.81 -9.95
N SER A 50 -5.56 -3.83 -9.24
CA SER A 50 -4.14 -3.83 -8.85
C SER A 50 -3.83 -4.86 -7.76
N LYS A 51 -2.62 -5.44 -7.83
CA LYS A 51 -2.11 -6.33 -6.78
C LYS A 51 -1.89 -5.58 -5.45
N PRO A 52 -1.34 -4.35 -5.43
CA PRO A 52 -1.22 -3.55 -4.21
C PRO A 52 -2.56 -3.37 -3.49
N ARG A 53 -3.65 -3.08 -4.22
CA ARG A 53 -4.99 -2.97 -3.62
C ARG A 53 -5.45 -4.27 -2.97
N ARG A 54 -5.22 -5.43 -3.60
CA ARG A 54 -5.56 -6.74 -3.00
C ARG A 54 -4.79 -7.00 -1.71
N PHE A 55 -3.50 -6.66 -1.69
CA PHE A 55 -2.67 -6.81 -0.50
C PHE A 55 -3.11 -5.85 0.62
N MET A 56 -3.35 -4.57 0.30
CA MET A 56 -3.87 -3.60 1.26
C MET A 56 -5.24 -3.99 1.80
N ARG A 57 -6.10 -4.58 0.96
CA ARG A 57 -7.39 -5.11 1.41
C ARG A 57 -7.21 -6.24 2.43
N LEU A 58 -6.22 -7.12 2.28
CA LEU A 58 -5.92 -8.15 3.29
C LEU A 58 -5.42 -7.52 4.61
N ILE A 59 -4.55 -6.50 4.53
CA ILE A 59 -4.08 -5.78 5.72
C ILE A 59 -5.24 -5.09 6.44
N LEU A 60 -6.07 -4.34 5.71
CA LEU A 60 -7.22 -3.64 6.28
C LEU A 60 -8.23 -4.61 6.88
N LEU A 61 -8.48 -5.75 6.22
CA LEU A 61 -9.30 -6.83 6.74
C LEU A 61 -8.75 -7.37 8.07
N PHE A 62 -7.44 -7.66 8.11
CA PHE A 62 -6.77 -8.14 9.31
C PHE A 62 -6.86 -7.12 10.44
N VAL A 63 -6.56 -5.85 10.17
CA VAL A 63 -6.66 -4.77 11.16
C VAL A 63 -8.09 -4.58 11.65
N PHE A 64 -9.08 -4.58 10.76
CA PHE A 64 -10.49 -4.47 11.13
C PHE A 64 -10.92 -5.63 12.02
N LEU A 65 -10.61 -6.87 11.66
CA LEU A 65 -10.92 -8.05 12.47
C LEU A 65 -10.24 -7.98 13.84
N LEU A 66 -8.96 -7.57 13.87
CA LEU A 66 -8.22 -7.40 15.13
C LEU A 66 -8.88 -6.35 16.02
N VAL A 67 -9.20 -5.17 15.47
CA VAL A 67 -9.88 -4.09 16.20
C VAL A 67 -11.25 -4.53 16.71
N LEU A 68 -12.02 -5.23 15.87
CA LEU A 68 -13.34 -5.73 16.24
C LEU A 68 -13.25 -6.74 17.40
N LEU A 69 -12.27 -7.65 17.37
CA LEU A 69 -12.03 -8.60 18.46
C LEU A 69 -11.53 -7.93 19.75
N LEU A 70 -10.71 -6.87 19.63
CA LEU A 70 -10.20 -6.13 20.79
C LEU A 70 -11.27 -5.24 21.45
N LEU A 71 -12.07 -4.53 20.65
CA LEU A 71 -13.09 -3.61 21.16
C LEU A 71 -14.35 -4.34 21.63
N TYR A 72 -14.66 -5.48 21.02
CA TYR A 72 -15.89 -6.22 21.30
C TYR A 72 -15.61 -7.72 21.43
N PRO A 73 -14.91 -8.14 22.50
CA PRO A 73 -14.62 -9.56 22.73
C PRO A 73 -15.90 -10.42 22.87
N SER A 74 -17.01 -9.80 23.26
CA SER A 74 -18.33 -10.41 23.34
C SER A 74 -18.92 -10.77 21.96
N ILE A 75 -18.48 -10.15 20.85
CA ILE A 75 -18.94 -10.52 19.50
C ILE A 75 -18.57 -11.97 19.20
N LEU A 76 -17.38 -12.42 19.61
CA LEU A 76 -16.97 -13.81 19.40
C LEU A 76 -17.89 -14.78 20.18
N ALA A 77 -18.26 -14.41 21.41
CA ALA A 77 -19.18 -15.21 22.24
C ALA A 77 -20.59 -15.26 21.62
N VAL A 78 -21.13 -14.12 21.18
CA VAL A 78 -22.44 -14.03 20.50
C VAL A 78 -22.43 -14.81 19.19
N CYS A 79 -21.37 -14.73 18.39
CA CYS A 79 -21.26 -15.50 17.16
C CYS A 79 -21.24 -17.01 17.43
N VAL A 80 -20.51 -17.46 18.45
CA VAL A 80 -20.47 -18.89 18.84
C VAL A 80 -21.84 -19.36 19.35
N GLU A 81 -22.57 -18.52 20.09
CA GLU A 81 -23.90 -18.81 20.61
C GLU A 81 -24.95 -18.88 19.49
N VAL A 82 -25.01 -17.89 18.60
CA VAL A 82 -25.97 -17.82 17.48
C VAL A 82 -25.79 -18.97 16.50
N VAL A 83 -24.56 -19.43 16.31
CA VAL A 83 -24.22 -20.45 15.30
C VAL A 83 -24.14 -21.87 15.91
N GLY A 84 -24.48 -22.01 17.20
CA GLY A 84 -24.69 -23.31 17.83
C GLY A 84 -23.42 -24.07 18.23
N GLY A 85 -22.33 -23.35 18.52
CA GLY A 85 -21.11 -23.90 19.12
C GLY A 85 -19.86 -23.86 18.24
N CYS A 86 -18.73 -24.28 18.83
CA CYS A 86 -17.38 -24.13 18.26
C CYS A 86 -17.14 -24.87 16.93
N ASN A 87 -17.98 -25.85 16.61
CA ASN A 87 -17.84 -26.66 15.39
C ASN A 87 -18.12 -25.86 14.11
N GLN A 88 -18.74 -24.69 14.23
CA GLN A 88 -19.05 -23.79 13.11
C GLN A 88 -18.18 -22.52 13.10
N LEU A 89 -17.12 -22.47 13.91
CA LEU A 89 -16.14 -21.39 13.92
C LEU A 89 -15.61 -21.03 12.51
N PRO A 90 -15.36 -22.00 11.60
CA PRO A 90 -14.95 -21.67 10.23
C PRO A 90 -16.00 -20.85 9.46
N LEU A 91 -17.29 -21.13 9.66
CA LEU A 91 -18.39 -20.41 9.00
C LEU A 91 -18.50 -18.96 9.52
N ILE A 92 -18.34 -18.78 10.83
CA ILE A 92 -18.29 -17.45 11.47
C ILE A 92 -17.13 -16.63 10.90
N MET A 93 -15.94 -17.22 10.78
CA MET A 93 -14.76 -16.56 10.22
C MET A 93 -14.97 -16.17 8.76
N VAL A 94 -15.60 -17.04 7.96
CA VAL A 94 -15.95 -16.72 6.56
C VAL A 94 -16.93 -15.54 6.50
N LEU A 95 -17.98 -15.52 7.31
CA LEU A 95 -18.95 -14.40 7.37
C LEU A 95 -18.28 -13.08 7.77
N LEU A 96 -17.43 -13.09 8.80
CA LEU A 96 -16.68 -11.92 9.23
C LEU A 96 -15.74 -11.41 8.12
N VAL A 97 -15.10 -12.31 7.38
CA VAL A 97 -14.30 -11.95 6.20
C VAL A 97 -15.17 -11.31 5.12
N PHE A 98 -16.36 -11.84 4.82
CA PHE A 98 -17.28 -11.25 3.83
C PHE A 98 -17.74 -9.84 4.22
N VAL A 99 -18.14 -9.64 5.49
CA VAL A 99 -18.54 -8.32 6.01
C VAL A 99 -17.37 -7.35 5.94
N ALA A 100 -16.19 -7.76 6.39
CA ALA A 100 -15.01 -6.91 6.39
C ALA A 100 -14.51 -6.60 4.97
N VAL A 101 -14.65 -7.54 4.03
CA VAL A 101 -14.42 -7.29 2.59
C VAL A 101 -15.34 -6.19 2.06
N GLY A 102 -16.65 -6.29 2.33
CA GLY A 102 -17.61 -5.31 1.86
C GLY A 102 -17.35 -3.92 2.43
N PHE A 103 -16.97 -3.85 3.71
CA PHE A 103 -16.61 -2.60 4.38
C PHE A 103 -15.35 -1.97 3.79
N VAL A 104 -14.31 -2.77 3.54
CA VAL A 104 -13.06 -2.29 2.90
C VAL A 104 -13.32 -1.81 1.48
N ASP A 105 -14.15 -2.51 0.71
CA ASP A 105 -14.51 -2.10 -0.65
C ASP A 105 -15.36 -0.81 -0.66
N MET A 106 -16.13 -0.50 0.41
CA MET A 106 -16.79 0.81 0.58
C MET A 106 -15.79 1.93 0.90
N LEU A 107 -14.69 1.64 1.59
CA LEU A 107 -13.69 2.64 1.97
C LEU A 107 -12.70 2.97 0.84
N ILE A 108 -12.50 2.05 -0.11
CA ILE A 108 -11.56 2.24 -1.23
C ILE A 108 -12.36 2.58 -2.51
N PRO A 109 -12.33 3.84 -2.98
CA PRO A 109 -13.05 4.24 -4.20
C PRO A 109 -12.73 3.35 -5.42
N GLY A 110 -13.72 3.16 -6.29
CA GLY A 110 -13.63 2.26 -7.45
C GLY A 110 -13.05 2.89 -8.74
N HIS A 111 -12.89 4.22 -8.77
CA HIS A 111 -12.30 4.96 -9.90
C HIS A 111 -10.93 5.53 -9.50
N ARG A 112 -10.08 5.90 -10.49
CA ARG A 112 -8.77 6.56 -10.25
C ARG A 112 -9.00 7.68 -9.22
N GLY A 113 -8.64 7.40 -7.99
CA GLY A 113 -9.19 8.05 -6.81
C GLY A 113 -8.36 9.25 -6.43
N PHE A 114 -8.49 9.66 -5.16
CA PHE A 114 -7.72 10.76 -4.62
C PHE A 114 -6.20 10.56 -4.75
N LEU A 115 -5.73 9.31 -4.72
CA LEU A 115 -4.31 8.99 -4.85
C LEU A 115 -3.82 9.18 -6.29
N HIS A 116 -4.68 9.34 -7.28
CA HIS A 116 -4.25 9.65 -8.64
C HIS A 116 -4.23 11.17 -8.91
N SER A 117 -3.65 11.95 -8.00
CA SER A 117 -3.64 13.41 -8.08
C SER A 117 -2.30 14.02 -7.63
N LEU A 118 -1.93 15.16 -8.24
CA LEU A 118 -0.72 15.91 -7.86
C LEU A 118 -0.76 16.41 -6.39
N PRO A 119 -1.92 16.88 -5.86
CA PRO A 119 -2.03 17.18 -4.43
C PRO A 119 -1.72 15.98 -3.53
N ALA A 120 -2.16 14.77 -3.88
CA ALA A 120 -1.83 13.57 -3.12
C ALA A 120 -0.32 13.26 -3.15
N ALA A 121 0.35 13.47 -4.29
CA ALA A 121 1.81 13.34 -4.39
C ALA A 121 2.55 14.33 -3.47
N ALA A 122 2.09 15.58 -3.42
CA ALA A 122 2.65 16.61 -2.56
C ALA A 122 2.45 16.29 -1.06
N LEU A 123 1.24 15.87 -0.68
CA LEU A 123 0.93 15.43 0.69
C LEU A 123 1.75 14.22 1.10
N TYR A 124 1.95 13.26 0.19
CA TYR A 124 2.82 12.11 0.43
C TYR A 124 4.27 12.55 0.70
N GLY A 125 4.87 13.37 -0.16
CA GLY A 125 6.23 13.87 0.04
C GLY A 125 6.40 14.66 1.34
N ALA A 126 5.43 15.52 1.68
CA ALA A 126 5.41 16.26 2.93
C ALA A 126 5.29 15.33 4.15
N GLY A 127 4.43 14.32 4.07
CA GLY A 127 4.26 13.30 5.12
C GLY A 127 5.54 12.49 5.34
N VAL A 128 6.22 12.08 4.26
CA VAL A 128 7.52 11.39 4.34
C VAL A 128 8.57 12.30 4.97
N CYS A 129 8.67 13.56 4.54
CA CYS A 129 9.58 14.54 5.13
C CYS A 129 9.35 14.69 6.65
N PHE A 130 8.09 14.87 7.05
CA PHE A 130 7.71 15.00 8.45
C PHE A 130 8.04 13.73 9.25
N LEU A 131 7.73 12.55 8.70
CA LEU A 131 8.01 11.27 9.35
C LEU A 131 9.51 11.07 9.57
N MET A 132 10.34 11.34 8.55
CA MET A 132 11.79 11.20 8.65
C MET A 132 12.41 12.23 9.60
N TRP A 133 11.82 13.44 9.67
CA TRP A 133 12.19 14.43 10.66
C TRP A 133 11.92 13.93 12.08
N CYS A 134 10.75 13.32 12.33
CA CYS A 134 10.42 12.70 13.62
C CYS A 134 11.38 11.57 14.01
N PHE A 135 11.97 10.87 13.04
CA PHE A 135 13.02 9.86 13.26
C PHE A 135 14.44 10.45 13.39
N GLY A 136 14.59 11.78 13.44
CA GLY A 136 15.86 12.44 13.73
C GLY A 136 16.81 12.58 12.54
N MET A 137 16.31 12.47 11.30
CA MET A 137 17.16 12.65 10.10
C MET A 137 17.53 14.11 9.81
N GLY A 138 16.94 15.08 10.51
CA GLY A 138 17.27 16.50 10.32
C GLY A 138 17.03 16.95 8.87
N VAL A 139 18.00 17.67 8.29
CA VAL A 139 17.89 18.23 6.93
C VAL A 139 17.70 17.16 5.85
N ASP A 140 18.22 15.95 6.07
CA ASP A 140 18.08 14.85 5.10
C ASP A 140 16.63 14.39 4.95
N SER A 141 15.75 14.68 5.92
CA SER A 141 14.32 14.38 5.84
C SER A 141 13.65 15.07 4.65
N PHE A 142 14.06 16.29 4.33
CA PHE A 142 13.56 17.04 3.18
C PHE A 142 13.87 16.31 1.87
N TRP A 143 15.11 15.86 1.71
CA TRP A 143 15.54 15.14 0.51
C TRP A 143 14.83 13.80 0.36
N VAL A 144 14.62 13.06 1.47
CA VAL A 144 13.82 11.83 1.46
C VAL A 144 12.38 12.09 1.03
N GLY A 145 11.75 13.14 1.56
CA GLY A 145 10.39 13.54 1.16
C GLY A 145 10.30 13.92 -0.32
N MET A 146 11.27 14.66 -0.83
CA MET A 146 11.36 15.02 -2.26
C MET A 146 11.51 13.80 -3.16
N TRP A 147 12.35 12.83 -2.79
CA TRP A 147 12.49 11.58 -3.53
C TRP A 147 11.20 10.76 -3.50
N GLY A 148 10.50 10.71 -2.36
CA GLY A 148 9.17 10.11 -2.29
C GLY A 148 8.17 10.77 -3.25
N LEU A 149 8.13 12.10 -3.29
CA LEU A 149 7.30 12.87 -4.22
C LEU A 149 7.66 12.55 -5.67
N CYS A 150 8.95 12.54 -6.02
CA CYS A 150 9.41 12.20 -7.37
C CYS A 150 8.98 10.79 -7.80
N GLY A 151 9.07 9.81 -6.90
CA GLY A 151 8.57 8.46 -7.17
C GLY A 151 7.08 8.47 -7.50
N TYR A 152 6.29 9.15 -6.69
CA TYR A 152 4.84 9.32 -6.91
C TYR A 152 4.53 10.03 -8.23
N ALA A 153 5.18 11.17 -8.47
CA ALA A 153 4.98 11.98 -9.67
C ALA A 153 5.39 11.21 -10.93
N SER A 154 6.43 10.37 -10.86
CA SER A 154 6.84 9.53 -11.99
C SER A 154 5.74 8.55 -12.41
N HIS A 155 5.01 7.97 -11.45
CA HIS A 155 3.86 7.13 -11.75
C HIS A 155 2.75 7.91 -12.46
N LEU A 156 2.36 9.07 -11.92
CA LEU A 156 1.33 9.92 -12.53
C LEU A 156 1.71 10.35 -13.95
N LEU A 157 2.99 10.64 -14.18
CA LEU A 157 3.51 11.02 -15.50
C LEU A 157 3.44 9.85 -16.48
N VAL A 158 3.83 8.64 -16.07
CA VAL A 158 3.76 7.44 -16.91
C VAL A 158 2.31 7.15 -17.31
N ASP A 159 1.36 7.26 -16.38
CA ASP A 159 -0.06 7.06 -16.66
C ASP A 159 -0.60 8.14 -17.59
N PHE A 160 -0.26 9.42 -17.36
CA PHE A 160 -0.66 10.53 -18.24
C PHE A 160 -0.14 10.35 -19.67
N VAL A 161 1.15 10.00 -19.83
CA VAL A 161 1.76 9.75 -21.14
C VAL A 161 1.17 8.50 -21.80
N GLY A 162 0.95 7.43 -21.03
CA GLY A 162 0.34 6.19 -21.51
C GLY A 162 -1.10 6.38 -22.00
N ASP A 163 -1.87 7.25 -21.38
CA ASP A 163 -3.22 7.62 -21.83
C ASP A 163 -3.20 8.56 -23.05
N ALA A 164 -2.19 9.43 -23.14
CA ALA A 164 -2.07 10.41 -24.23
C ALA A 164 -1.56 9.81 -25.56
N ILE A 165 -0.86 8.68 -25.52
CA ILE A 165 -0.34 8.01 -26.72
C ILE A 165 -1.36 6.96 -27.20
N PRO A 166 -2.04 7.17 -28.33
CA PRO A 166 -3.05 6.26 -28.85
C PRO A 166 -2.39 5.07 -29.56
N PHE A 167 -1.73 4.19 -28.81
CA PHE A 167 -1.42 2.84 -29.30
C PHE A 167 -2.32 1.84 -28.57
N LYS A 168 -3.60 1.85 -28.97
CA LYS A 168 -4.50 0.71 -28.87
C LYS A 168 -4.94 0.31 -30.26
#